data_AF-A0A6P6BAU0-F1
#
_entry.id   AF-A0A6P6BAU0-F1
#
_cell.length_a   1.000
_cell.length_b   1.000
_cell.length_c   1.000
_cell.angle_alpha   90.00
_cell.angle_beta   90.00
_cell.angle_gamma   90.00
#
_symmetry.space_group_name_H-M   'P 1'
#
loop_
_entity.id
_entity.type
_entity.pdbx_description
1 polymer ?
#
loop_
_entity_poly.entity_id
_entity_poly.type
_entity_poly.pdbx_seq_one_letter_code
_entity_poly.pdbx_strand_id
1 'polypeptide(L)'
;MEMATIYHSSLTPLFHSKFLRSFLTTIQYRTSLPFPCLNVSRPPPRKSISTNRSFSDDPTSTTNAATVDPSIALKKKETDISADLRGTSIFLVGMNNSIKSSLGKLLADLLRYYYFDSDSLVSEAAGGESAAISLKESDEKGFREFETEVLKQLSSMGRLVVCAGDGAVQDSTNLALLRHGISIWINVPLDLVAKEIIENKSQLLSSQIAISGSYSEVFSQLTVLYKDTKIGYATADASISIQTEVAYKLGYEDVDAVSTEDITMEVLKEIERLIKVKKMMEAAARPF
;
A
#
# COMPACT_ATOMS: atom_id res chain seq x y z
N MET A 1 -79.23 5.11 -5.80
CA MET A 1 -78.75 5.48 -7.14
C MET A 1 -77.46 6.22 -6.91
N GLU A 2 -76.25 5.70 -7.11
CA GLU A 2 -75.66 4.68 -7.99
C GLU A 2 -74.45 4.08 -7.24
N MET A 3 -74.52 2.83 -6.78
CA MET A 3 -73.76 1.64 -7.20
C MET A 3 -72.50 1.75 -8.08
N ALA A 4 -71.55 0.83 -7.77
CA ALA A 4 -70.57 0.15 -8.65
C ALA A 4 -69.11 0.72 -8.63
N THR A 5 -67.99 0.00 -8.56
CA THR A 5 -67.64 -1.45 -8.46
C THR A 5 -66.17 -1.59 -8.02
N ILE A 6 -65.86 -2.69 -7.34
CA ILE A 6 -64.52 -3.21 -7.00
C ILE A 6 -63.83 -3.78 -8.27
N TYR A 7 -62.51 -3.62 -8.42
CA TYR A 7 -61.64 -4.65 -9.03
C TYR A 7 -60.20 -4.61 -8.46
N HIS A 8 -59.80 -5.75 -7.92
CA HIS A 8 -58.42 -6.15 -7.59
C HIS A 8 -57.62 -6.43 -8.88
N SER A 9 -56.34 -6.06 -8.92
CA SER A 9 -55.33 -6.87 -9.61
C SER A 9 -53.93 -6.64 -9.05
N SER A 10 -53.42 -7.71 -8.45
CA SER A 10 -52.04 -7.98 -8.10
C SER A 10 -51.16 -8.11 -9.34
N LEU A 11 -49.92 -7.58 -9.31
CA LEU A 11 -48.80 -8.13 -10.07
C LEU A 11 -47.47 -7.73 -9.39
N THR A 12 -46.80 -8.76 -8.89
CA THR A 12 -45.49 -8.80 -8.22
C THR A 12 -44.33 -8.55 -9.20
N PRO A 13 -43.18 -8.01 -8.74
CA PRO A 13 -41.96 -7.92 -9.53
C PRO A 13 -41.22 -9.27 -9.56
N LEU A 14 -40.76 -9.65 -10.76
CA LEU A 14 -40.00 -10.86 -11.03
C LEU A 14 -38.50 -10.58 -10.80
N PHE A 15 -38.01 -10.73 -9.57
CA PHE A 15 -36.56 -10.88 -9.30
C PHE A 15 -36.28 -12.36 -9.09
N HIS A 16 -35.56 -12.98 -10.05
CA HIS A 16 -35.14 -14.36 -9.93
C HIS A 16 -33.81 -14.44 -9.17
N SER A 17 -33.87 -15.16 -8.05
CA SER A 17 -32.78 -15.49 -7.14
C SER A 17 -31.96 -16.70 -7.61
N LYS A 18 -30.65 -16.67 -7.37
CA LYS A 18 -29.82 -17.80 -6.90
C LYS A 18 -28.76 -17.13 -5.99
N PHE A 19 -28.43 -17.52 -4.76
CA PHE A 19 -28.51 -18.81 -4.10
C PHE A 19 -28.26 -18.62 -2.57
N LEU A 20 -29.06 -19.32 -1.77
CA LEU A 20 -28.98 -19.78 -0.37
C LEU A 20 -28.25 -19.04 0.80
N ARG A 21 -29.08 -18.86 1.85
CA ARG A 21 -28.86 -18.76 3.32
C ARG A 21 -27.92 -19.85 3.87
N SER A 22 -27.19 -19.71 4.98
CA SER A 22 -27.62 -19.50 6.39
C SER A 22 -26.32 -19.47 7.24
N PHE A 23 -26.10 -18.62 8.23
CA PHE A 23 -26.69 -18.64 9.57
C PHE A 23 -26.38 -17.31 10.29
N LEU A 24 -27.38 -16.72 10.93
CA LEU A 24 -27.24 -15.64 11.91
C LEU A 24 -27.55 -16.19 13.30
N THR A 25 -26.78 -15.77 14.30
CA THR A 25 -27.29 -15.65 15.67
C THR A 25 -26.74 -14.35 16.29
N THR A 26 -27.68 -13.43 16.45
CA THR A 26 -27.81 -12.24 17.30
C THR A 26 -26.67 -11.85 18.25
N ILE A 27 -26.09 -10.65 18.04
CA ILE A 27 -25.73 -9.69 19.10
C ILE A 27 -26.18 -8.28 18.67
N GLN A 28 -26.73 -7.54 19.63
CA GLN A 28 -27.53 -6.32 19.49
C GLN A 28 -26.75 -5.06 19.08
N TYR A 29 -27.40 -4.26 18.23
CA TYR A 29 -27.35 -2.80 18.04
C TYR A 29 -26.14 -2.00 18.53
N ARG A 30 -25.31 -1.58 17.58
CA ARG A 30 -24.84 -0.19 17.45
C ARG A 30 -24.89 0.17 15.96
N THR A 31 -25.32 1.38 15.64
CA THR A 31 -25.43 1.91 14.27
C THR A 31 -24.04 2.04 13.65
N SER A 32 -23.54 0.98 13.03
CA SER A 32 -22.42 1.02 12.10
C SER A 32 -22.96 0.82 10.70
N LEU A 33 -22.62 1.72 9.78
CA LEU A 33 -22.78 1.48 8.35
C LEU A 33 -22.15 0.10 8.02
N PRO A 34 -22.76 -0.72 7.16
CA PRO A 34 -22.21 -2.03 6.83
C PRO A 34 -20.90 -1.84 6.05
N PHE A 35 -19.77 -2.12 6.70
CA PHE A 35 -18.47 -2.13 6.04
C PHE A 35 -18.37 -3.35 5.11
N PRO A 36 -18.10 -3.17 3.81
CA PRO A 36 -17.85 -4.31 2.93
C PRO A 36 -16.53 -4.99 3.34
N CYS A 37 -16.57 -6.31 3.53
CA CYS A 37 -15.36 -7.10 3.72
C CYS A 37 -14.51 -7.08 2.44
N LEU A 38 -13.20 -6.84 2.56
CA LEU A 38 -12.28 -6.91 1.41
C LEU A 38 -12.37 -8.28 0.71
N ASN A 39 -12.71 -8.27 -0.58
CA ASN A 39 -12.91 -9.49 -1.37
C ASN A 39 -11.60 -9.86 -2.11
N VAL A 40 -10.77 -10.70 -1.50
CA VAL A 40 -9.44 -11.05 -2.04
C VAL A 40 -9.55 -12.15 -3.09
N SER A 41 -9.29 -11.81 -4.36
CA SER A 41 -9.20 -12.77 -5.47
C SER A 41 -7.76 -13.30 -5.62
N ARG A 42 -7.57 -14.62 -5.76
CA ARG A 42 -6.23 -15.21 -6.00
C ARG A 42 -5.56 -14.62 -7.26
N PRO A 43 -4.24 -14.36 -7.25
CA PRO A 43 -3.56 -13.91 -8.46
C PRO A 43 -3.52 -15.06 -9.47
N PRO A 44 -3.69 -14.78 -10.78
CA PRO A 44 -3.62 -15.81 -11.80
C PRO A 44 -2.19 -16.39 -11.89
N PRO A 45 -2.03 -17.70 -12.12
CA PRO A 45 -0.72 -18.27 -12.40
C PRO A 45 -0.16 -17.67 -13.70
N ARG A 46 1.11 -17.25 -13.69
CA ARG A 46 1.79 -16.72 -14.88
C ARG A 46 1.75 -17.73 -16.02
N LYS A 47 1.30 -17.31 -17.20
CA LYS A 47 1.54 -18.02 -18.46
C LYS A 47 3.03 -17.96 -18.79
N SER A 48 3.64 -19.11 -19.09
CA SER A 48 5.02 -19.22 -19.53
C SER A 48 5.20 -18.49 -20.87
N ILE A 49 5.97 -17.41 -20.90
CA ILE A 49 6.46 -16.81 -22.14
C ILE A 49 7.65 -17.66 -22.59
N SER A 50 7.46 -18.47 -23.63
CA SER A 50 8.56 -19.17 -24.30
C SER A 50 9.35 -18.16 -25.14
N THR A 51 10.56 -17.82 -24.71
CA THR A 51 11.51 -17.07 -25.53
C THR A 51 12.18 -18.01 -26.52
N ASN A 52 11.69 -18.06 -27.75
CA ASN A 52 12.51 -18.52 -28.87
C ASN A 52 13.34 -17.32 -29.35
N ARG A 53 14.61 -17.25 -28.95
CA ARG A 53 15.63 -16.45 -29.64
C ARG A 53 16.63 -17.40 -30.26
N SER A 54 16.65 -17.42 -31.59
CA SER A 54 17.64 -18.08 -32.42
C SER A 54 19.01 -17.44 -32.21
N PHE A 55 19.99 -18.27 -31.87
CA PHE A 55 21.42 -17.97 -31.86
C PHE A 55 21.93 -17.76 -33.28
N SER A 56 22.77 -16.74 -33.47
CA SER A 56 23.73 -16.67 -34.57
C SER A 56 25.07 -16.30 -33.95
N ASP A 57 26.01 -17.24 -34.04
CA ASP A 57 27.37 -17.17 -33.50
C ASP A 57 28.25 -16.19 -34.30
N ASP A 58 29.04 -15.38 -33.60
CA ASP A 58 30.35 -14.92 -34.08
C ASP A 58 31.28 -14.62 -32.88
N PRO A 59 32.54 -15.11 -32.84
CA PRO A 59 33.39 -14.98 -31.67
C PRO A 59 34.46 -13.91 -31.89
N THR A 60 34.52 -12.88 -31.05
CA THR A 60 35.79 -12.21 -30.70
C THR A 60 35.61 -11.19 -29.57
N SER A 61 36.70 -11.07 -28.80
CA SER A 61 37.00 -10.05 -27.78
C SER A 61 36.58 -10.34 -26.33
N THR A 62 37.65 -10.48 -25.55
CA THR A 62 37.79 -10.80 -24.14
C THR A 62 37.41 -9.63 -23.23
N THR A 63 37.08 -10.01 -21.99
CA THR A 63 37.01 -9.19 -20.76
C THR A 63 35.99 -8.05 -20.75
N ASN A 64 34.81 -8.33 -20.17
CA ASN A 64 34.01 -7.32 -19.47
C ASN A 64 33.41 -7.94 -18.21
N ALA A 65 33.57 -7.21 -17.09
CA ALA A 65 33.02 -7.53 -15.79
C ALA A 65 31.53 -7.85 -15.91
N ALA A 66 31.09 -8.94 -15.29
CA ALA A 66 29.71 -9.37 -15.29
C ALA A 66 28.83 -8.31 -14.60
N THR A 67 28.25 -7.41 -15.40
CA THR A 67 27.13 -6.58 -14.99
C THR A 67 25.94 -7.53 -14.79
N VAL A 68 25.75 -7.95 -13.54
CA VAL A 68 24.57 -8.73 -13.16
C VAL A 68 23.36 -7.85 -13.46
N ASP A 69 22.50 -8.32 -14.36
CA ASP A 69 21.23 -7.67 -14.70
C ASP A 69 20.47 -7.38 -13.38
N PRO A 70 20.10 -6.12 -13.08
CA PRO A 70 19.43 -5.74 -11.83
C PRO A 70 18.22 -6.63 -11.51
N SER A 71 17.54 -7.09 -12.56
CA SER A 71 16.39 -8.00 -12.52
C SER A 71 16.72 -9.38 -11.90
N ILE A 72 17.95 -9.86 -12.07
CA ILE A 72 18.42 -11.15 -11.54
C ILE A 72 18.84 -10.99 -10.07
N ALA A 73 19.50 -9.88 -9.74
CA ALA A 73 19.90 -9.57 -8.37
C ALA A 73 18.68 -9.44 -7.43
N LEU A 74 17.63 -8.76 -7.89
CA LEU A 74 16.34 -8.64 -7.19
C LEU A 74 15.70 -10.01 -6.90
N LYS A 75 15.57 -10.86 -7.92
CA LYS A 75 14.97 -12.20 -7.78
C LYS A 75 15.74 -13.12 -6.86
N LYS A 76 17.08 -13.06 -6.90
CA LYS A 76 17.92 -13.84 -5.99
C LYS A 76 17.69 -13.41 -4.55
N LYS A 77 17.72 -12.09 -4.30
CA LYS A 77 17.50 -11.50 -2.98
C LYS A 77 16.10 -11.82 -2.42
N GLU A 78 15.09 -11.75 -3.27
CA GLU A 78 13.70 -12.13 -2.95
C GLU A 78 13.62 -13.60 -2.50
N THR A 79 14.26 -14.51 -3.24
CA THR A 79 14.22 -15.94 -2.94
C THR A 79 14.76 -16.22 -1.52
N ASP A 80 15.82 -15.52 -1.13
CA ASP A 80 16.44 -15.64 0.20
C ASP A 80 15.50 -15.13 1.32
N ILE A 81 14.75 -14.05 1.07
CA ILE A 81 13.91 -13.37 2.07
C ILE A 81 12.52 -14.02 2.20
N SER A 82 11.94 -14.46 1.09
CA SER A 82 10.54 -14.93 1.02
C SER A 82 10.26 -16.12 1.95
N ALA A 83 11.23 -17.03 2.11
CA ALA A 83 11.14 -18.16 3.02
C ALA A 83 11.08 -17.74 4.49
N ASP A 84 11.79 -16.65 4.82
CA ASP A 84 11.91 -16.16 6.19
C ASP A 84 10.77 -15.24 6.62
N LEU A 85 10.13 -14.55 5.67
CA LEU A 85 8.96 -13.71 5.95
C LEU A 85 7.76 -14.51 6.47
N ARG A 86 7.64 -15.81 6.13
CA ARG A 86 6.55 -16.70 6.60
C ARG A 86 5.13 -16.14 6.43
N GLY A 87 4.93 -15.22 5.49
CA GLY A 87 3.65 -14.55 5.25
C GLY A 87 3.38 -13.31 6.09
N THR A 88 4.36 -12.81 6.83
CA THR A 88 4.27 -11.50 7.50
C THR A 88 4.09 -10.39 6.48
N SER A 89 3.04 -9.60 6.64
CA SER A 89 2.74 -8.46 5.76
C SER A 89 3.72 -7.32 5.94
N ILE A 90 3.93 -6.52 4.88
CA ILE A 90 4.81 -5.36 4.84
C ILE A 90 3.95 -4.10 4.70
N PHE A 91 4.16 -3.13 5.56
CA PHE A 91 3.48 -1.84 5.54
C PHE A 91 4.48 -0.75 5.17
N LEU A 92 4.27 -0.10 4.02
CA LEU A 92 5.04 1.06 3.58
C LEU A 92 4.35 2.33 4.09
N VAL A 93 5.02 3.08 4.95
CA VAL A 93 4.55 4.37 5.47
C VAL A 93 5.43 5.51 4.95
N GLY A 94 4.93 6.74 5.04
CA GLY A 94 5.58 7.94 4.52
C GLY A 94 4.61 8.75 3.67
N MET A 95 4.96 10.00 3.36
CA MET A 95 4.08 10.87 2.58
C MET A 95 3.60 10.21 1.29
N ASN A 96 2.35 10.42 0.90
CA ASN A 96 1.83 9.91 -0.35
C ASN A 96 2.59 10.46 -1.57
N ASN A 97 3.09 9.55 -2.40
CA ASN A 97 3.85 9.83 -3.63
C ASN A 97 3.87 8.58 -4.54
N SER A 98 4.11 8.75 -5.84
CA SER A 98 4.15 7.63 -6.79
C SER A 98 5.33 6.69 -6.59
N ILE A 99 6.44 7.16 -6.01
CA ILE A 99 7.60 6.30 -5.74
C ILE A 99 7.23 5.21 -4.72
N LYS A 100 6.53 5.57 -3.63
CA LYS A 100 6.01 4.64 -2.62
C LYS A 100 5.06 3.61 -3.26
N SER A 101 4.12 4.06 -4.08
CA SER A 101 3.16 3.18 -4.75
C SER A 101 3.79 2.26 -5.80
N SER A 102 4.78 2.77 -6.56
CA SER A 102 5.52 1.98 -7.56
C SER A 102 6.42 0.94 -6.89
N LEU A 103 7.12 1.34 -5.84
CA LEU A 103 7.88 0.46 -4.96
C LEU A 103 7.00 -0.64 -4.38
N GLY A 104 5.83 -0.29 -3.81
CA GLY A 104 4.92 -1.26 -3.21
C GLY A 104 4.43 -2.31 -4.21
N LYS A 105 4.07 -1.90 -5.42
CA LYS A 105 3.67 -2.82 -6.51
C LYS A 105 4.81 -3.74 -6.90
N LEU A 106 6.00 -3.20 -7.14
CA LEU A 106 7.18 -3.99 -7.51
C LEU A 106 7.56 -4.98 -6.39
N LEU A 107 7.53 -4.54 -5.14
CA LEU A 107 7.81 -5.38 -3.98
C LEU A 107 6.79 -6.51 -3.82
N ALA A 108 5.50 -6.23 -4.03
CA ALA A 108 4.44 -7.25 -4.01
C ALA A 108 4.65 -8.30 -5.10
N ASP A 109 4.97 -7.88 -6.32
CA ASP A 109 5.22 -8.76 -7.46
C ASP A 109 6.43 -9.66 -7.21
N LEU A 110 7.51 -9.12 -6.66
CA LEU A 110 8.69 -9.88 -6.28
C LEU A 110 8.33 -10.89 -5.19
N LEU A 111 7.79 -10.46 -4.05
CA LEU A 111 7.50 -11.34 -2.92
C LEU A 111 6.33 -12.32 -3.17
N ARG A 112 5.61 -12.16 -4.28
CA ARG A 112 4.34 -12.86 -4.60
C ARG A 112 3.27 -12.62 -3.55
N TYR A 113 3.18 -11.38 -3.10
CA TYR A 113 2.23 -10.87 -2.11
C TYR A 113 1.14 -10.08 -2.82
N TYR A 114 0.04 -9.79 -2.13
CA TYR A 114 -0.99 -8.89 -2.65
C TYR A 114 -0.63 -7.44 -2.36
N TYR A 115 -0.80 -6.58 -3.36
CA TYR A 115 -0.65 -5.14 -3.19
C TYR A 115 -1.98 -4.50 -2.81
N PHE A 116 -1.97 -3.63 -1.80
CA PHE A 116 -3.08 -2.76 -1.46
C PHE A 116 -2.59 -1.33 -1.16
N ASP A 117 -3.43 -0.37 -1.48
CA ASP A 117 -3.29 1.03 -1.08
C ASP A 117 -4.44 1.35 -0.10
N SER A 118 -4.11 1.73 1.14
CA SER A 118 -5.12 1.95 2.17
C SER A 118 -6.08 3.08 1.80
N ASP A 119 -5.60 4.14 1.15
CA ASP A 119 -6.40 5.33 0.87
C ASP A 119 -7.37 5.06 -0.29
N SER A 120 -6.93 4.24 -1.25
CA SER A 120 -7.79 3.71 -2.29
C SER A 120 -8.91 2.84 -1.70
N LEU A 121 -8.60 1.97 -0.74
CA LEU A 121 -9.59 1.11 -0.09
C LEU A 121 -10.57 1.89 0.79
N VAL A 122 -10.10 2.91 1.52
CA VAL A 122 -10.96 3.83 2.26
C VAL A 122 -11.90 4.56 1.32
N SER A 123 -11.39 5.01 0.16
CA SER A 123 -12.20 5.68 -0.85
C SER A 123 -13.27 4.76 -1.43
N GLU A 124 -12.90 3.51 -1.75
CA GLU A 124 -13.86 2.51 -2.22
C GLU A 124 -14.94 2.21 -1.17
N ALA A 125 -14.55 2.03 0.09
CA ALA A 125 -15.47 1.79 1.20
C ALA A 125 -16.41 2.97 1.47
N ALA A 126 -15.96 4.21 1.23
CA ALA A 126 -16.77 5.41 1.34
C ALA A 126 -17.74 5.64 0.16
N GLY A 127 -17.65 4.83 -0.92
CA GLY A 127 -18.48 4.96 -2.12
C GLY A 127 -17.82 5.72 -3.27
N GLY A 128 -16.49 5.80 -3.27
CA GLY A 128 -15.67 6.45 -4.28
C GLY A 128 -14.94 7.70 -3.76
N GLU A 129 -13.99 8.21 -4.54
CA GLU A 129 -13.13 9.35 -4.15
C GLU A 129 -13.94 10.60 -3.78
N SER A 130 -14.96 10.96 -4.56
CA SER A 130 -15.78 12.14 -4.27
C SER A 130 -16.57 12.02 -2.97
N ALA A 131 -17.03 10.80 -2.64
CA ALA A 131 -17.73 10.54 -1.40
C ALA A 131 -16.75 10.56 -0.22
N ALA A 132 -15.54 10.04 -0.39
CA ALA A 132 -14.48 10.09 0.61
C ALA A 132 -14.05 11.52 0.94
N ILE A 133 -13.88 12.37 -0.08
CA ILE A 133 -13.57 13.80 0.11
C ILE A 133 -14.71 14.49 0.87
N SER A 134 -15.96 14.31 0.41
CA SER A 134 -17.14 14.88 1.08
C SER A 134 -17.28 14.41 2.52
N LEU A 135 -17.02 13.12 2.78
CA LEU A 135 -17.06 12.53 4.12
C LEU A 135 -15.99 13.15 5.01
N LYS A 136 -14.76 13.31 4.53
CA LYS A 136 -13.68 13.90 5.30
C LYS A 136 -13.95 15.36 5.68
N GLU A 137 -14.57 16.13 4.77
CA GLU A 137 -14.95 17.52 5.02
C GLU A 137 -16.13 17.66 5.99
N SER A 138 -17.08 16.72 5.94
CA SER A 138 -18.32 16.78 6.74
C SER A 138 -18.22 16.07 8.09
N ASP A 139 -17.48 14.96 8.16
CA ASP A 139 -17.27 14.12 9.35
C ASP A 139 -15.85 13.53 9.35
N GLU A 140 -14.88 14.34 9.78
CA GLU A 140 -13.49 13.91 9.90
C GLU A 140 -13.35 12.68 10.81
N LYS A 141 -14.11 12.62 11.91
CA LYS A 141 -14.05 11.50 12.85
C LYS A 141 -14.54 10.21 12.19
N GLY A 142 -15.66 10.27 11.48
CA GLY A 142 -16.15 9.15 10.67
C GLY A 142 -15.08 8.68 9.68
N PHE A 143 -14.44 9.60 8.95
CA PHE A 143 -13.34 9.26 8.04
C PHE A 143 -12.19 8.51 8.74
N ARG A 144 -11.79 8.93 9.95
CA ARG A 144 -10.77 8.21 10.75
C ARG A 144 -11.21 6.80 11.16
N GLU A 145 -12.48 6.60 11.44
CA GLU A 145 -13.03 5.28 11.75
C GLU A 145 -12.95 4.35 10.52
N PHE A 146 -13.17 4.88 9.31
CA PHE A 146 -12.94 4.13 8.05
C PHE A 146 -11.47 3.78 7.85
N GLU A 147 -10.54 4.72 8.03
CA GLU A 147 -9.09 4.46 7.94
C GLU A 147 -8.67 3.33 8.88
N THR A 148 -9.15 3.40 10.13
CA THR A 148 -8.84 2.42 11.18
C THR A 148 -9.39 1.03 10.84
N GLU A 149 -10.63 0.95 10.37
CA GLU A 149 -11.26 -0.33 10.03
C GLU A 149 -10.61 -0.98 8.81
N VAL A 150 -10.27 -0.20 7.77
CA VAL A 150 -9.51 -0.71 6.61
C VAL A 150 -8.16 -1.26 7.06
N LEU A 151 -7.41 -0.50 7.85
CA LEU A 151 -6.09 -0.93 8.32
C LEU A 151 -6.18 -2.17 9.21
N LYS A 152 -7.24 -2.28 10.03
CA LYS A 152 -7.51 -3.46 10.85
C LYS A 152 -7.74 -4.70 10.00
N GLN A 153 -8.55 -4.61 8.95
CA GLN A 153 -8.76 -5.72 8.02
C GLN A 153 -7.43 -6.14 7.37
N LEU A 154 -6.65 -5.19 6.87
CA LEU A 154 -5.35 -5.46 6.25
C LEU A 154 -4.36 -6.09 7.23
N SER A 155 -4.32 -5.63 8.48
CA SER A 155 -3.43 -6.17 9.52
C SER A 155 -3.77 -7.61 9.94
N SER A 156 -5.02 -8.03 9.75
CA SER A 156 -5.47 -9.39 10.05
C SER A 156 -5.11 -10.40 8.95
N MET A 157 -4.69 -9.92 7.78
CA MET A 157 -4.33 -10.73 6.63
C MET A 157 -2.81 -10.91 6.52
N GLY A 158 -2.39 -12.05 5.99
CA GLY A 158 -0.98 -12.32 5.68
C GLY A 158 -0.67 -12.13 4.20
N ARG A 159 0.63 -12.03 3.89
CA ARG A 159 1.17 -11.92 2.52
C ARG A 159 0.69 -10.68 1.77
N LEU A 160 0.67 -9.54 2.47
CA LEU A 160 0.33 -8.25 1.87
C LEU A 160 1.55 -7.33 1.80
N VAL A 161 1.58 -6.49 0.78
CA VAL A 161 2.35 -5.25 0.75
C VAL A 161 1.33 -4.11 0.70
N VAL A 162 1.30 -3.31 1.76
CA VAL A 162 0.31 -2.25 1.93
C VAL A 162 1.03 -0.91 1.88
N CYS A 163 0.68 -0.07 0.92
CA CYS A 163 0.98 1.36 0.99
C CYS A 163 -0.04 2.00 1.92
N ALA A 164 0.41 2.34 3.12
CA ALA A 164 -0.41 3.01 4.11
C ALA A 164 -0.32 4.53 3.88
N GLY A 165 -1.47 5.19 3.87
CA GLY A 165 -1.58 6.64 3.77
C GLY A 165 -1.16 7.36 5.03
N ASP A 166 -1.11 8.69 4.94
CA ASP A 166 -0.63 9.55 6.00
C ASP A 166 -1.49 9.44 7.29
N GLY A 167 -2.77 9.09 7.15
CA GLY A 167 -3.68 8.86 8.29
C GLY A 167 -3.38 7.60 9.10
N ALA A 168 -2.68 6.62 8.52
CA ALA A 168 -2.32 5.38 9.22
C ALA A 168 -1.31 5.61 10.37
N VAL A 169 -0.61 6.74 10.38
CA VAL A 169 0.39 7.05 11.42
C VAL A 169 -0.05 8.11 12.43
N GLN A 170 -1.27 8.62 12.29
CA GLN A 170 -1.78 9.72 13.12
C GLN A 170 -2.52 9.24 14.38
N ASP A 171 -2.99 7.99 14.40
CA ASP A 171 -3.68 7.40 15.56
C ASP A 171 -2.89 6.25 16.19
N SER A 172 -2.90 6.19 17.51
CA SER A 172 -2.19 5.15 18.27
C SER A 172 -2.71 3.73 18.00
N THR A 173 -4.00 3.58 17.70
CA THR A 173 -4.61 2.30 17.30
C THR A 173 -4.03 1.85 15.97
N ASN A 174 -3.94 2.76 14.99
CA ASN A 174 -3.38 2.45 13.69
C ASN A 174 -1.90 2.08 13.79
N LEU A 175 -1.13 2.80 14.60
CA LEU A 175 0.27 2.45 14.89
C LEU A 175 0.39 1.04 15.51
N ALA A 176 -0.54 0.64 16.38
CA ALA A 176 -0.56 -0.72 16.91
C ALA A 176 -0.88 -1.76 15.81
N LEU A 177 -1.77 -1.45 14.87
CA LEU A 177 -2.12 -2.34 13.76
C LEU A 177 -0.94 -2.56 12.80
N LEU A 178 -0.15 -1.51 12.52
CA LEU A 178 1.05 -1.62 11.67
C LEU A 178 2.09 -2.59 12.24
N ARG A 179 2.14 -2.76 13.57
CA ARG A 179 3.06 -3.70 14.26
C ARG A 179 2.70 -5.18 14.07
N HIS A 180 1.55 -5.50 13.49
CA HIS A 180 1.24 -6.88 13.09
C HIS A 180 2.07 -7.35 11.87
N GLY A 181 2.65 -6.41 11.12
CA GLY A 181 3.57 -6.68 10.02
C GLY A 181 4.96 -6.09 10.27
N ILE A 182 5.71 -5.92 9.19
CA ILE A 182 6.95 -5.14 9.16
C ILE A 182 6.60 -3.78 8.56
N SER A 183 6.82 -2.72 9.32
CA SER A 183 6.59 -1.35 8.91
C SER A 183 7.89 -0.69 8.44
N ILE A 184 7.87 -0.08 7.25
CA ILE A 184 9.03 0.57 6.65
C ILE A 184 8.64 1.97 6.23
N TRP A 185 9.32 2.96 6.79
CA TRP A 185 9.15 4.35 6.41
C TRP A 185 9.99 4.67 5.16
N ILE A 186 9.33 5.02 4.07
CA ILE A 186 9.97 5.52 2.85
C ILE A 186 10.04 7.05 2.91
N ASN A 187 11.22 7.57 3.22
CA ASN A 187 11.44 9.01 3.37
C ASN A 187 11.88 9.62 2.03
N VAL A 188 10.90 10.22 1.35
CA VAL A 188 11.07 10.93 0.08
C VAL A 188 11.27 12.42 0.34
N PRO A 189 12.20 13.11 -0.35
CA PRO A 189 12.34 14.55 -0.23
C PRO A 189 11.04 15.28 -0.58
N LEU A 190 10.67 16.28 0.24
CA LEU A 190 9.43 17.04 0.06
C LEU A 190 9.35 17.77 -1.29
N ASP A 191 10.49 18.15 -1.85
CA ASP A 191 10.55 18.78 -3.18
C ASP A 191 10.01 17.85 -4.26
N LEU A 192 10.30 16.55 -4.20
CA LEU A 192 9.80 15.58 -5.17
C LEU A 192 8.28 15.40 -5.05
N VAL A 193 7.80 15.29 -3.80
CA VAL A 193 6.37 15.20 -3.52
C VAL A 193 5.63 16.46 -3.98
N ALA A 194 6.22 17.64 -3.77
CA ALA A 194 5.63 18.92 -4.19
C ALA A 194 5.56 19.04 -5.72
N LYS A 195 6.65 18.72 -6.44
CA LYS A 195 6.68 18.67 -7.90
C LYS A 195 5.59 17.73 -8.42
N GLU A 196 5.51 16.54 -7.85
CA GLU A 196 4.55 15.51 -8.26
C GLU A 196 3.09 15.96 -8.11
N ILE A 197 2.74 16.61 -7.00
CA ILE A 197 1.38 17.13 -6.77
C ILE A 197 1.00 18.18 -7.83
N ILE A 198 1.94 19.06 -8.18
CA ILE A 198 1.72 20.16 -9.13
C ILE A 198 1.62 19.64 -10.57
N GLU A 199 2.45 18.67 -10.94
CA GLU A 199 2.47 18.06 -12.26
C GLU A 199 1.23 17.20 -12.50
N ASN A 200 0.85 16.37 -11.53
CA ASN A 200 -0.22 15.40 -11.73
C ASN A 200 -1.63 16.00 -11.56
N LYS A 201 -1.81 17.19 -10.96
CA LYS A 201 -3.08 17.95 -10.74
C LYS A 201 -4.34 17.17 -10.28
N SER A 202 -4.25 15.87 -10.13
CA SER A 202 -5.34 14.91 -10.02
C SER A 202 -4.69 13.53 -9.85
N GLN A 203 -4.81 12.94 -8.66
CA GLN A 203 -4.77 11.49 -8.35
C GLN A 203 -3.89 11.06 -7.19
N LEU A 204 -3.02 11.91 -6.65
CA LEU A 204 -2.48 11.62 -5.33
C LEU A 204 -3.43 12.19 -4.28
N LEU A 205 -4.15 11.26 -3.64
CA LEU A 205 -4.99 11.48 -2.46
C LEU A 205 -4.16 12.07 -1.32
N SER A 206 -3.88 13.36 -1.42
CA SER A 206 -3.62 14.23 -0.30
C SER A 206 -4.76 15.23 -0.30
N SER A 207 -5.95 14.77 0.11
CA SER A 207 -7.13 15.60 0.37
C SER A 207 -6.89 16.68 1.46
N GLN A 208 -5.66 16.80 1.97
CA GLN A 208 -5.21 17.81 2.91
C GLN A 208 -4.54 19.02 2.24
N ILE A 209 -4.19 18.93 0.96
CA ILE A 209 -3.48 19.99 0.23
C ILE A 209 -4.41 20.54 -0.85
N ALA A 210 -4.64 21.84 -0.82
CA ALA A 210 -5.38 22.51 -1.86
C ALA A 210 -4.54 22.51 -3.15
N ILE A 211 -4.93 21.68 -4.14
CA ILE A 211 -4.23 21.52 -5.43
C ILE A 211 -4.22 22.83 -6.26
N SER A 212 -4.94 23.87 -5.84
CA SER A 212 -5.07 25.15 -6.54
C SER A 212 -3.94 26.17 -6.27
N GLY A 213 -2.84 25.76 -5.63
CA GLY A 213 -1.78 26.68 -5.18
C GLY A 213 -0.51 26.73 -6.05
N SER A 214 0.31 27.77 -5.84
CA SER A 214 1.69 27.87 -6.35
C SER A 214 2.60 26.80 -5.72
N TYR A 215 3.74 26.48 -6.34
CA TYR A 215 4.75 25.56 -5.76
C TYR A 215 5.08 25.89 -4.31
N SER A 216 5.29 27.18 -4.02
CA SER A 216 5.60 27.67 -2.67
C SER A 216 4.50 27.36 -1.65
N GLU A 217 3.23 27.46 -2.06
CA GLU A 217 2.08 27.19 -1.20
C GLU A 217 1.93 25.70 -0.92
N VAL A 218 2.03 24.87 -1.97
CA VAL A 218 2.01 23.39 -1.87
C VAL A 218 3.15 22.91 -0.98
N PHE A 219 4.37 23.41 -1.20
CA PHE A 219 5.54 23.04 -0.41
C PHE A 219 5.41 23.45 1.07
N SER A 220 4.83 24.63 1.33
CA SER A 220 4.57 25.10 2.70
C SER A 220 3.56 24.21 3.42
N GLN A 221 2.46 23.86 2.74
CA GLN A 221 1.44 22.94 3.28
C GLN A 221 2.02 21.55 3.54
N LEU A 222 2.79 21.00 2.59
CA LEU A 222 3.51 19.73 2.74
C LEU A 222 4.47 19.76 3.94
N THR A 223 5.19 20.87 4.12
CA THR A 223 6.13 21.01 5.24
C THR A 223 5.43 20.96 6.59
N VAL A 224 4.25 21.59 6.71
CA VAL A 224 3.43 21.52 7.92
C VAL A 224 2.93 20.09 8.15
N LEU A 225 2.31 19.49 7.13
CA LEU A 225 1.79 18.13 7.21
C LEU A 225 2.88 17.11 7.56
N TYR A 226 4.05 17.22 6.93
CA TYR A 226 5.19 16.36 7.21
C TYR A 226 5.65 16.48 8.66
N LYS A 227 5.75 17.70 9.21
CA LYS A 227 6.15 17.90 10.61
C LYS A 227 5.20 17.20 11.57
N ASP A 228 3.90 17.30 11.32
CA ASP A 228 2.86 16.72 12.18
C ASP A 228 2.86 15.18 12.10
N THR A 229 3.10 14.63 10.91
CA THR A 229 3.08 13.17 10.66
C THR A 229 4.40 12.46 10.92
N LYS A 230 5.53 13.19 10.90
CA LYS A 230 6.89 12.63 11.03
C LYS A 230 7.09 11.79 12.28
N ILE A 231 6.49 12.21 13.41
CA ILE A 231 6.58 11.46 14.67
C ILE A 231 5.98 10.06 14.51
N GLY A 232 4.86 9.95 13.79
CA GLY A 232 4.22 8.68 13.47
C GLY A 232 5.08 7.82 12.54
N TYR A 233 5.64 8.39 11.46
CA TYR A 233 6.54 7.66 10.56
C TYR A 233 7.77 7.11 11.27
N ALA A 234 8.32 7.86 12.23
CA ALA A 234 9.49 7.45 13.01
C ALA A 234 9.23 6.23 13.92
N THR A 235 7.98 5.79 14.07
CA THR A 235 7.65 4.56 14.80
C THR A 235 7.78 3.28 13.97
N ALA A 236 8.04 3.40 12.67
CA ALA A 236 8.26 2.26 11.79
C ALA A 236 9.49 1.43 12.23
N ASP A 237 9.48 0.13 11.91
CA ASP A 237 10.56 -0.80 12.27
C ASP A 237 11.89 -0.45 11.59
N ALA A 238 11.81 0.16 10.41
CA ALA A 238 12.94 0.74 9.69
C ALA A 238 12.54 2.00 8.92
N SER A 239 13.53 2.82 8.58
CA SER A 239 13.37 3.98 7.72
C SER A 239 14.38 3.92 6.58
N ILE A 240 13.93 4.26 5.37
CA ILE A 240 14.77 4.32 4.17
C ILE A 240 14.68 5.71 3.57
N SER A 241 15.78 6.45 3.56
CA SER A 241 15.84 7.75 2.92
C SER A 241 16.34 7.63 1.48
N ILE A 242 15.49 8.00 0.51
CA ILE A 242 15.85 7.89 -0.91
C ILE A 242 17.07 8.75 -1.23
N GLN A 243 17.15 9.96 -0.67
CA GLN A 243 18.26 10.87 -0.92
C GLN A 243 19.59 10.37 -0.34
N THR A 244 19.64 10.01 0.94
CA THR A 244 20.91 9.71 1.61
C THR A 244 21.30 8.24 1.51
N GLU A 245 20.32 7.32 1.55
CA GLU A 245 20.60 5.89 1.63
C GLU A 245 20.55 5.17 0.30
N VAL A 246 19.90 5.76 -0.71
CA VAL A 246 19.85 5.20 -2.07
C VAL A 246 20.68 6.06 -3.02
N ALA A 247 20.27 7.31 -3.27
CA ALA A 247 20.91 8.19 -4.26
C ALA A 247 22.40 8.40 -3.95
N TYR A 248 22.73 8.90 -2.76
CA TYR A 248 24.12 9.17 -2.38
C TYR A 248 24.99 7.91 -2.33
N LYS A 249 24.48 6.79 -1.77
CA LYS A 249 25.25 5.53 -1.67
C LYS A 249 25.55 4.93 -3.04
N LEU A 250 24.64 5.06 -4.00
CA LEU A 250 24.81 4.54 -5.35
C LEU A 250 25.48 5.54 -6.31
N GLY A 251 25.82 6.74 -5.82
CA GLY A 251 26.53 7.76 -6.60
C GLY A 251 25.65 8.54 -7.58
N TYR A 252 24.34 8.60 -7.35
CA TYR A 252 23.44 9.47 -8.12
C TYR A 252 23.67 10.94 -7.72
N GLU A 253 23.82 11.80 -8.73
CA GLU A 253 23.87 13.26 -8.54
C GLU A 253 22.48 13.86 -8.30
N ASP A 254 21.44 13.22 -8.85
CA ASP A 254 20.05 13.65 -8.76
C ASP A 254 19.17 12.51 -8.20
N VAL A 255 18.28 12.86 -7.27
CA VAL A 255 17.33 11.92 -6.66
C VAL A 255 16.26 11.49 -7.67
N ASP A 256 15.94 12.36 -8.64
CA ASP A 256 14.97 12.09 -9.71
C ASP A 256 15.44 10.95 -10.64
N ALA A 257 16.74 10.64 -10.68
CA ALA A 257 17.31 9.58 -11.50
C ALA A 257 17.34 8.20 -10.82
N VAL A 258 16.96 8.11 -9.54
CA VAL A 258 17.01 6.86 -8.78
C VAL A 258 15.95 5.90 -9.30
N SER A 259 16.36 4.68 -9.66
CA SER A 259 15.44 3.66 -10.18
C SER A 259 14.57 3.07 -9.07
N THR A 260 13.37 2.61 -9.42
CA THR A 260 12.49 1.92 -8.46
C THR A 260 13.13 0.59 -8.02
N GLU A 261 13.90 -0.05 -8.91
CA GLU A 261 14.66 -1.26 -8.66
C GLU A 261 15.70 -1.06 -7.55
N ASP A 262 16.43 0.05 -7.55
CA ASP A 262 17.45 0.34 -6.55
C ASP A 262 16.85 0.61 -5.17
N ILE A 263 15.74 1.36 -5.13
CA ILE A 263 14.97 1.58 -3.90
C ILE A 263 14.46 0.24 -3.37
N THR A 264 13.93 -0.61 -4.26
CA THR A 264 13.43 -1.95 -3.91
C THR A 264 14.55 -2.84 -3.37
N MET A 265 15.74 -2.79 -3.97
CA MET A 265 16.91 -3.51 -3.48
C MET A 265 17.30 -3.09 -2.06
N GLU A 266 17.29 -1.79 -1.76
CA GLU A 266 17.60 -1.31 -0.40
C GLU A 266 16.52 -1.72 0.60
N VAL A 267 15.24 -1.65 0.22
CA VAL A 267 14.11 -2.14 1.02
C VAL A 267 14.23 -3.62 1.34
N LEU A 268 14.58 -4.46 0.35
CA LEU A 268 14.79 -5.89 0.56
C LEU A 268 15.97 -6.17 1.51
N LYS A 269 17.09 -5.43 1.39
CA LYS A 269 18.21 -5.58 2.35
C LYS A 269 17.77 -5.23 3.77
N GLU A 270 16.95 -4.20 3.93
CA GLU A 270 16.50 -3.76 5.24
C GLU A 270 15.49 -4.74 5.86
N ILE A 271 14.58 -5.30 5.07
CA ILE A 271 13.70 -6.39 5.49
C ILE A 271 14.53 -7.59 5.97
N GLU A 272 15.54 -8.00 5.21
CA GLU A 272 16.43 -9.10 5.59
C GLU A 272 17.14 -8.82 6.92
N ARG A 273 17.61 -7.58 7.11
CA ARG A 273 18.25 -7.14 8.36
C ARG A 273 17.28 -7.28 9.54
N LEU A 274 16.05 -6.80 9.41
CA LEU A 274 15.01 -6.89 10.45
C LEU A 274 14.68 -8.34 10.80
N ILE A 275 14.53 -9.20 9.80
CA ILE A 275 14.29 -10.63 10.00
C ILE A 275 15.44 -11.28 10.77
N LYS A 276 16.69 -10.98 10.42
CA LYS A 276 17.87 -11.53 11.12
C LYS A 276 17.90 -11.09 12.58
N VAL A 277 17.66 -9.80 12.85
CA VAL A 277 17.60 -9.26 14.22
C VAL A 277 16.51 -9.98 15.02
N LYS A 278 15.31 -10.13 14.45
CA LYS A 278 14.21 -10.85 15.10
C LYS A 278 14.60 -12.30 15.45
N LYS A 279 15.19 -13.04 14.52
CA LYS A 279 15.69 -14.41 14.76
C LYS A 279 16.72 -14.47 15.89
N MET A 280 17.66 -13.51 15.93
CA MET A 280 18.66 -13.44 16.99
C MET A 280 18.03 -13.15 18.36
N MET A 281 17.07 -12.23 18.42
CA MET A 281 16.35 -11.92 19.66
C MET A 281 15.52 -13.12 20.15
N GLU A 282 14.82 -13.80 19.25
CA GLU A 282 14.06 -15.02 19.57
C GLU A 282 14.97 -16.15 20.08
N ALA A 283 16.17 -16.31 19.51
CA ALA A 283 17.15 -17.30 19.96
C ALA A 283 17.68 -16.98 21.37
N ALA A 284 17.94 -15.70 21.65
CA ALA A 284 18.42 -15.25 22.96
C ALA A 284 17.35 -15.33 24.06
N ALA A 285 16.06 -15.27 23.70
CA ALA A 285 14.95 -15.35 24.65
C ALA A 285 14.52 -16.78 25.01
N ARG A 286 15.11 -17.83 24.40
CA ARG A 286 14.79 -19.22 24.73
C ARG A 286 15.35 -19.58 26.11
N PRO A 287 14.52 -20.04 27.07
CA PRO A 287 15.01 -20.51 28.35
C PRO A 287 15.89 -21.76 28.14
N PHE A 288 16.96 -21.84 28.95
CA PHE A 288 17.92 -22.95 28.95
C PHE A 288 17.29 -24.28 29.34
#